data_AF-A0A967CS07-F1
#
_entry.id   AF-A0A967CS07-F1
#
_cell.length_a   1.000
_cell.length_b   1.000
_cell.length_c   1.000
_cell.angle_alpha   90.00
_cell.angle_beta   90.00
_cell.angle_gamma   90.00
#
_symmetry.space_group_name_H-M   'P 1'
#
loop_
_entity.id
_entity.type
_entity.pdbx_description
1 polymer ?
#
loop_
_entity_poly.entity_id
_entity_poly.type
_entity_poly.pdbx_seq_one_letter_code
_entity_poly.pdbx_strand_id
1 'polypeptide(L)'
;MRIRIYCIFVQSICAIVPVLPSHFPSPTSRPSAPATAPGGAALWRADTIARSPGAVRASGHAALDAQLPGGGWPVGALVEILQAQSGQNEWRLLLPALARAGQGMVVLVGAPHTPFGPGLAAHGLAPQQLLWVAASAPAARMWACEQALRCAEVLAVLAWLPQARTEQLRRLQMACSENAKLLFVMRPAQARTGASPAVLRLLVALEPGGDGLQLEVLKRRGPPCAQALQIPARNGRLAALLASSQARAGRRHSPVVPAVAGDGLAACGDMPGLQPFARVGDALDSLAGAA
;
A
#
# COMPACT_ATOMS: atom_id res chain seq x y z
N MET A 1 12.41 -1.06 -26.55
CA MET A 1 11.35 -1.61 -27.44
C MET A 1 10.02 -1.02 -26.96
N ARG A 2 9.57 0.06 -27.60
CA ARG A 2 8.43 0.90 -27.17
C ARG A 2 7.13 0.32 -27.73
N ILE A 3 6.31 -0.29 -26.88
CA ILE A 3 4.98 -0.80 -27.28
C ILE A 3 4.01 0.39 -27.32
N ARG A 4 3.91 1.03 -28.49
CA ARG A 4 2.98 2.10 -28.87
C ARG A 4 1.72 1.51 -29.52
N ILE A 5 1.08 0.50 -28.92
CA ILE A 5 0.01 -0.27 -29.60
C ILE A 5 -1.41 -0.12 -29.02
N TYR A 6 -1.63 0.45 -27.83
CA TYR A 6 -2.99 0.46 -27.23
C TYR A 6 -3.65 1.85 -27.05
N CYS A 7 -3.33 2.83 -27.91
CA CYS A 7 -4.07 4.11 -27.92
C CYS A 7 -5.26 4.14 -28.90
N ILE A 8 -5.30 3.23 -29.89
CA ILE A 8 -6.29 3.30 -30.98
C ILE A 8 -7.60 2.54 -30.64
N PHE A 9 -7.57 1.55 -29.75
CA PHE A 9 -8.74 0.70 -29.50
C PHE A 9 -9.79 1.33 -28.56
N VAL A 10 -9.45 2.37 -27.80
CA VAL A 10 -10.39 3.05 -26.89
C VAL A 10 -11.29 4.06 -27.64
N GLN A 11 -10.95 4.44 -28.88
CA GLN A 11 -11.74 5.38 -29.67
C GLN A 11 -12.85 4.73 -30.53
N SER A 12 -12.83 3.41 -30.77
CA SER A 12 -13.76 2.76 -31.71
C SER A 12 -15.01 2.11 -31.09
N ILE A 13 -15.15 2.04 -29.76
CA ILE A 13 -16.32 1.41 -29.10
C ILE A 13 -17.36 2.46 -28.63
N CYS A 14 -17.13 3.75 -28.90
CA CYS A 14 -18.01 4.84 -28.41
C CYS A 14 -19.05 5.35 -29.43
N ALA A 15 -19.16 4.75 -30.61
CA ALA A 15 -20.16 5.12 -31.60
C ALA A 15 -21.04 3.91 -31.92
N ILE A 16 -22.18 3.80 -31.24
CA ILE A 16 -23.47 3.22 -31.67
C ILE A 16 -24.30 3.03 -30.38
N VAL A 17 -24.98 4.09 -29.95
CA VAL A 17 -26.22 3.99 -29.16
C VAL A 17 -27.17 5.06 -29.71
N PRO A 18 -28.28 4.70 -30.37
CA PRO A 18 -29.25 5.67 -30.84
C PRO A 18 -30.06 6.23 -29.67
N VAL A 19 -30.18 7.56 -29.64
CA VAL A 19 -31.01 8.33 -28.71
C VAL A 19 -32.48 8.14 -29.10
N LEU A 20 -33.30 7.56 -28.21
CA LEU A 20 -34.76 7.61 -28.29
C LEU A 20 -35.30 8.72 -27.35
N PRO A 21 -36.34 9.46 -27.76
CA PRO A 21 -36.91 10.53 -26.94
C PRO A 21 -37.84 9.95 -25.85
N SER A 22 -37.51 10.19 -24.58
CA SER A 22 -38.38 9.89 -23.45
C SER A 22 -39.34 11.06 -23.18
N HIS A 23 -40.62 10.81 -23.46
CA HIS A 23 -41.77 11.63 -23.12
C HIS A 23 -41.92 11.71 -21.58
N PHE A 24 -41.95 12.92 -21.01
CA PHE A 24 -42.16 13.15 -19.59
C PHE A 24 -43.65 13.36 -19.31
N PRO A 25 -44.32 12.51 -18.51
CA PRO A 25 -45.59 12.87 -17.90
C PRO A 25 -45.36 13.58 -16.55
N SER A 26 -46.02 14.70 -16.35
CA SER A 26 -46.08 15.44 -15.08
C SER A 26 -46.89 14.67 -14.02
N PRO A 27 -46.44 14.58 -12.75
CA PRO A 27 -47.29 14.06 -11.68
C PRO A 27 -48.04 15.20 -10.97
N THR A 28 -49.38 15.16 -11.05
CA THR A 28 -50.28 15.98 -10.22
C THR A 28 -50.79 15.16 -9.03
N SER A 29 -50.87 15.84 -7.89
CA SER A 29 -51.64 15.53 -6.67
C SER A 29 -51.11 14.49 -5.66
N ARG A 30 -50.91 14.99 -4.43
CA ARG A 30 -50.78 14.22 -3.18
C ARG A 30 -52.15 13.68 -2.76
N PRO A 31 -52.14 12.57 -2.01
CA PRO A 31 -52.93 12.48 -0.79
C PRO A 31 -52.08 12.19 0.45
N SER A 32 -52.71 12.45 1.59
CA SER A 32 -52.25 12.59 2.96
C SER A 32 -52.11 11.28 3.76
N ALA A 33 -51.38 11.42 4.88
CA ALA A 33 -51.32 10.59 6.11
C ALA A 33 -50.24 9.49 6.19
N PRO A 34 -49.65 9.27 7.39
CA PRO A 34 -48.36 8.63 7.54
C PRO A 34 -48.49 7.11 7.47
N ALA A 35 -47.90 6.52 6.43
CA ALA A 35 -47.63 5.09 6.44
C ALA A 35 -46.47 4.82 7.41
N THR A 36 -46.76 4.12 8.49
CA THR A 36 -45.80 3.51 9.40
C THR A 36 -44.76 2.74 8.59
N ALA A 37 -43.54 3.27 8.50
CA ALA A 37 -42.45 2.59 7.82
C ALA A 37 -42.12 1.29 8.57
N PRO A 38 -42.14 0.12 7.91
CA PRO A 38 -41.61 -1.10 8.53
C PRO A 38 -40.13 -0.88 8.82
N GLY A 39 -39.78 -1.04 10.10
CA GLY A 39 -38.44 -0.89 10.63
C GLY A 39 -37.43 -1.82 9.99
N GLY A 40 -36.18 -1.35 9.93
CA GLY A 40 -35.05 -2.16 9.47
C GLY A 40 -33.88 -1.40 8.87
N ALA A 41 -33.91 -0.06 8.76
CA ALA A 41 -32.68 0.70 8.64
C ALA A 41 -32.00 0.67 10.02
N ALA A 42 -31.22 -0.38 10.29
CA ALA A 42 -30.42 -0.48 11.49
C ALA A 42 -29.59 0.80 11.59
N LEU A 43 -29.96 1.70 12.50
CA LEU A 43 -29.16 2.86 12.85
C LEU A 43 -27.76 2.34 13.14
N TRP A 44 -26.80 2.73 12.31
CA TRP A 44 -25.41 2.37 12.55
C TRP A 44 -24.98 3.01 13.86
N ARG A 45 -24.51 2.20 14.80
CA ARG A 45 -24.01 2.68 16.09
C ARG A 45 -22.52 3.00 15.96
N ALA A 46 -22.13 4.20 16.39
CA ALA A 46 -20.78 4.74 16.18
C ALA A 46 -19.66 3.96 16.89
N ASP A 47 -20.01 3.18 17.90
CA ASP A 47 -19.15 2.31 18.70
C ASP A 47 -18.88 0.94 18.04
N THR A 48 -19.55 0.61 16.93
CA THR A 48 -19.38 -0.66 16.21
C THR A 48 -18.78 -0.44 14.82
N ILE A 49 -17.87 -1.32 14.42
CA ILE A 49 -17.41 -1.35 13.01
C ILE A 49 -18.63 -1.61 12.14
N ALA A 50 -18.89 -0.70 11.20
CA ALA A 50 -20.05 -0.84 10.33
C ALA A 50 -19.99 -2.17 9.58
N ARG A 51 -21.11 -2.89 9.50
CA ARG A 51 -21.28 -3.85 8.40
C ARG A 51 -21.30 -3.02 7.12
N SER A 52 -20.35 -3.24 6.20
CA SER A 52 -20.40 -2.58 4.90
C SER A 52 -21.67 -3.03 4.20
N PRO A 53 -22.57 -2.13 3.76
CA PRO A 53 -23.74 -2.53 2.98
C PRO A 53 -23.37 -3.00 1.56
N GLY A 54 -22.10 -2.83 1.15
CA GLY A 54 -21.59 -3.24 -0.15
C GLY A 54 -20.57 -4.38 -0.07
N ALA A 55 -20.32 -5.02 -1.21
CA ALA A 55 -19.34 -6.10 -1.34
C ALA A 55 -17.94 -5.64 -0.88
N VAL A 56 -17.19 -6.58 -0.32
CA VAL A 56 -15.79 -6.37 0.09
C VAL A 56 -14.89 -7.42 -0.53
N ARG A 57 -13.61 -7.11 -0.67
CA ARG A 57 -12.55 -8.05 -1.05
C ARG A 57 -11.56 -8.19 0.10
N ALA A 58 -11.30 -9.41 0.56
CA ALA A 58 -10.30 -9.67 1.59
C ALA A 58 -8.97 -9.00 1.23
N SER A 59 -8.34 -8.30 2.19
CA SER A 59 -7.07 -7.63 1.95
C SER A 59 -5.92 -8.62 1.81
N GLY A 60 -6.10 -9.83 2.32
CA GLY A 60 -5.05 -10.84 2.44
C GLY A 60 -4.20 -10.68 3.69
N HIS A 61 -4.56 -9.72 4.55
CA HIS A 61 -3.91 -9.41 5.82
C HIS A 61 -4.95 -9.49 6.94
N ALA A 62 -4.95 -10.59 7.71
CA ALA A 62 -5.98 -10.82 8.73
C ALA A 62 -6.10 -9.67 9.77
N ALA A 63 -4.96 -9.09 10.17
CA ALA A 63 -4.93 -7.96 11.09
C ALA A 63 -5.60 -6.70 10.51
N LEU A 64 -5.51 -6.49 9.19
CA LEU A 64 -6.21 -5.40 8.51
C LEU A 64 -7.68 -5.73 8.32
N ASP A 65 -8.01 -6.94 7.86
CA ASP A 65 -9.40 -7.38 7.64
C ASP A 65 -10.25 -7.25 8.91
N ALA A 66 -9.69 -7.58 10.08
CA ALA A 66 -10.36 -7.40 11.39
C ALA A 66 -10.71 -5.93 11.70
N GLN A 67 -10.04 -4.98 11.06
CA GLN A 67 -10.21 -3.53 11.27
C GLN A 67 -11.00 -2.86 10.14
N LEU A 68 -11.33 -3.59 9.07
CA LEU A 68 -12.09 -3.04 7.95
C LEU A 68 -13.57 -3.38 8.06
N PRO A 69 -14.48 -2.41 7.79
CA PRO A 69 -15.91 -2.67 7.66
C PRO A 69 -16.20 -3.82 6.69
N GLY A 70 -16.85 -4.87 7.18
CA GLY A 70 -17.17 -6.06 6.39
C GLY A 70 -15.99 -7.04 6.18
N GLY A 71 -14.79 -6.77 6.70
CA GLY A 71 -13.67 -7.72 6.63
C GLY A 71 -12.78 -7.60 5.40
N GLY A 72 -12.72 -6.43 4.74
CA GLY A 72 -11.86 -6.25 3.57
C GLY A 72 -11.98 -4.89 2.90
N TRP A 73 -11.35 -4.77 1.74
CA TRP A 73 -11.42 -3.59 0.88
C TRP A 73 -12.84 -3.39 0.35
N PRO A 74 -13.43 -2.19 0.49
CA PRO A 74 -14.76 -1.92 -0.01
C PRO A 74 -14.76 -1.86 -1.54
N VAL A 75 -15.65 -2.64 -2.17
CA VAL A 75 -15.91 -2.57 -3.61
C VAL A 75 -16.86 -1.41 -3.89
N GLY A 76 -16.59 -0.66 -4.97
CA GLY A 76 -17.38 0.51 -5.32
C GLY A 76 -17.11 1.73 -4.45
N ALA A 77 -16.00 1.73 -3.71
CA ALA A 77 -15.62 2.87 -2.89
C ALA A 77 -14.13 3.22 -3.03
N LEU A 78 -13.85 4.50 -2.85
CA LEU A 78 -12.52 5.07 -2.92
C LEU A 78 -11.79 4.82 -1.61
N VAL A 79 -10.64 4.16 -1.72
CA VAL A 79 -9.67 3.97 -0.64
C VAL A 79 -8.47 4.87 -0.92
N GLU A 80 -8.09 5.71 0.04
CA GLU A 80 -6.85 6.48 -0.03
C GLU A 80 -5.71 5.79 0.72
N ILE A 81 -4.56 5.73 0.05
CA ILE A 81 -3.30 5.25 0.60
C ILE A 81 -2.35 6.45 0.63
N LEU A 82 -2.14 6.98 1.83
CA LEU A 82 -1.23 8.08 2.09
C LEU A 82 0.13 7.51 2.47
N GLN A 83 1.19 8.07 1.93
CA GLN A 83 2.56 7.59 2.18
C GLN A 83 3.57 8.71 1.96
N ALA A 84 4.69 8.66 2.67
CA ALA A 84 5.76 9.63 2.53
C ALA A 84 6.50 9.46 1.19
N GLN A 85 6.69 8.21 0.75
CA GLN A 85 7.29 7.85 -0.54
C GLN A 85 6.42 6.81 -1.24
N SER A 86 6.18 6.99 -2.54
CA SER A 86 5.46 6.01 -3.38
C SER A 86 6.41 4.99 -3.97
N GLY A 87 5.92 3.79 -4.29
CA GLY A 87 6.60 2.81 -5.14
C GLY A 87 6.95 1.47 -4.51
N GLN A 88 6.68 1.26 -3.22
CA GLN A 88 7.02 -0.01 -2.54
C GLN A 88 5.90 -0.50 -1.61
N ASN A 89 5.31 0.41 -0.84
CA ASN A 89 4.36 0.07 0.21
C ASN A 89 3.03 -0.43 -0.37
N GLU A 90 2.65 0.08 -1.53
CA GLU A 90 1.38 -0.21 -2.18
C GLU A 90 1.31 -1.68 -2.62
N TRP A 91 2.40 -2.21 -3.17
CA TRP A 91 2.44 -3.61 -3.60
C TRP A 91 2.41 -4.55 -2.40
N ARG A 92 3.17 -4.26 -1.35
CA ARG A 92 3.15 -5.04 -0.10
C ARG A 92 1.75 -5.09 0.52
N LEU A 93 1.01 -3.97 0.45
CA LEU A 93 -0.32 -3.85 0.99
C LEU A 93 -1.40 -4.51 0.10
N LEU A 94 -1.38 -4.23 -1.20
CA LEU A 94 -2.51 -4.53 -2.09
C LEU A 94 -2.36 -5.82 -2.90
N LEU A 95 -1.13 -6.26 -3.17
CA LEU A 95 -0.89 -7.43 -4.02
C LEU A 95 -1.58 -8.70 -3.52
N PRO A 96 -1.64 -9.00 -2.20
CA PRO A 96 -2.36 -10.17 -1.70
C PRO A 96 -3.86 -10.14 -1.99
N ALA A 97 -4.47 -8.96 -2.06
CA ALA A 97 -5.87 -8.81 -2.43
C ALA A 97 -6.06 -8.97 -3.95
N LEU A 98 -5.20 -8.31 -4.74
CA LEU A 98 -5.27 -8.34 -6.21
C LEU A 98 -5.05 -9.75 -6.78
N ALA A 99 -4.09 -10.50 -6.23
CA ALA A 99 -3.83 -11.89 -6.62
C ALA A 99 -5.01 -12.84 -6.35
N ARG A 100 -5.87 -12.49 -5.37
CA ARG A 100 -7.08 -13.27 -5.00
C ARG A 100 -8.37 -12.68 -5.56
N ALA A 101 -8.30 -11.54 -6.25
CA ALA A 101 -9.49 -10.81 -6.67
C ALA A 101 -10.20 -11.46 -7.88
N GLY A 102 -9.53 -12.39 -8.56
CA GLY A 102 -10.11 -13.21 -9.64
C GLY A 102 -9.66 -12.76 -11.02
N GLN A 103 -10.53 -12.92 -12.01
CA GLN A 103 -10.29 -12.51 -13.39
C GLN A 103 -10.62 -11.02 -13.57
N GLY A 104 -9.91 -10.37 -14.50
CA GLY A 104 -10.08 -8.95 -14.83
C GLY A 104 -8.78 -8.16 -14.77
N MET A 105 -8.82 -6.96 -15.37
CA MET A 105 -7.65 -6.09 -15.52
C MET A 105 -7.41 -5.25 -14.26
N VAL A 106 -6.16 -5.21 -13.81
CA VAL A 106 -5.64 -4.25 -12.84
C VAL A 106 -4.99 -3.11 -13.61
N VAL A 107 -5.58 -1.93 -13.54
CA VAL A 107 -5.10 -0.75 -14.26
C VAL A 107 -4.26 0.11 -13.32
N LEU A 108 -3.02 0.38 -13.72
CA LEU A 108 -2.11 1.29 -13.02
C LEU A 108 -2.08 2.62 -13.75
N VAL A 109 -2.46 3.70 -13.07
CA VAL A 109 -2.47 5.05 -13.65
C VAL A 109 -1.46 5.94 -12.94
N GLY A 110 -0.46 6.42 -13.68
CA GLY A 110 0.53 7.36 -13.15
C GLY A 110 1.54 6.74 -12.17
N ALA A 111 1.70 5.41 -12.19
CA ALA A 111 2.67 4.72 -11.34
C ALA A 111 4.08 5.34 -11.47
N PRO A 112 4.80 5.58 -10.35
CA PRO A 112 6.10 6.26 -10.37
C PRO A 112 7.18 5.44 -11.06
N HIS A 113 7.03 4.11 -11.07
CA HIS A 113 7.97 3.17 -11.65
C HIS A 113 7.23 2.12 -12.47
N THR A 114 7.89 1.61 -13.50
CA THR A 114 7.40 0.47 -14.27
C THR A 114 7.27 -0.75 -13.35
N PRO A 115 6.10 -1.41 -13.29
CA PRO A 115 5.93 -2.60 -12.47
C PRO A 115 6.82 -3.75 -12.97
N PHE A 116 7.48 -4.46 -12.04
CA PHE A 116 8.27 -5.63 -12.38
C PHE A 116 7.37 -6.87 -12.53
N GLY A 117 6.92 -7.12 -13.76
CA GLY A 117 5.99 -8.19 -14.11
C GLY A 117 6.33 -9.57 -13.53
N PRO A 118 7.57 -10.10 -13.68
CA PRO A 118 7.93 -11.41 -13.13
C PRO A 118 7.76 -11.50 -11.61
N GLY A 119 8.08 -10.42 -10.87
CA GLY A 119 7.90 -10.37 -9.43
C GLY A 119 6.43 -10.42 -9.02
N LEU A 120 5.57 -9.69 -9.73
CA LEU A 120 4.12 -9.72 -9.53
C LEU A 120 3.54 -11.09 -9.85
N ALA A 121 4.00 -11.73 -10.93
CA ALA A 121 3.60 -13.08 -11.34
C ALA A 121 3.94 -14.11 -10.26
N ALA A 122 5.14 -14.04 -9.68
CA ALA A 122 5.54 -14.89 -8.57
C ALA A 122 4.67 -14.72 -7.30
N HIS A 123 3.91 -13.64 -7.22
CA HIS A 123 2.98 -13.33 -6.13
C HIS A 123 1.52 -13.51 -6.54
N GLY A 124 1.25 -14.13 -7.69
CA GLY A 124 -0.09 -14.52 -8.15
C GLY A 124 -0.84 -13.46 -8.95
N LEU A 125 -0.19 -12.36 -9.36
CA LEU A 125 -0.78 -11.39 -10.29
C LEU A 125 -0.17 -11.58 -11.68
N ALA A 126 -0.93 -12.18 -12.60
CA ALA A 126 -0.43 -12.48 -13.94
C ALA A 126 -0.14 -11.18 -14.72
N PRO A 127 1.01 -11.06 -15.43
CA PRO A 127 1.33 -9.85 -16.19
C PRO A 127 0.27 -9.48 -17.24
N GLN A 128 -0.46 -10.47 -17.77
CA GLN A 128 -1.55 -10.29 -18.72
C GLN A 128 -2.76 -9.57 -18.12
N GLN A 129 -2.91 -9.62 -16.79
CA GLN A 129 -3.95 -8.89 -16.07
C GLN A 129 -3.55 -7.44 -15.78
N LEU A 130 -2.33 -7.02 -16.12
CA LEU A 130 -1.82 -5.70 -15.75
C LEU A 130 -1.82 -4.75 -16.95
N LEU A 131 -2.54 -3.62 -16.81
CA LEU A 131 -2.50 -2.53 -17.77
C LEU A 131 -1.82 -1.32 -17.14
N TRP A 132 -0.66 -0.92 -17.64
CA TRP A 132 0.03 0.27 -17.18
C TRP A 132 -0.21 1.46 -18.11
N VAL A 133 -0.89 2.49 -17.60
CA VAL A 133 -1.16 3.73 -18.32
C VAL A 133 -0.13 4.78 -17.94
N ALA A 134 0.80 5.01 -18.86
CA ALA A 134 1.80 6.06 -18.74
C ALA A 134 1.17 7.43 -19.03
N ALA A 135 0.72 8.11 -17.97
CA ALA A 135 0.19 9.48 -18.02
C ALA A 135 1.00 10.40 -17.09
N SER A 136 1.62 11.45 -17.65
CA SER A 136 2.38 12.43 -16.88
C SER A 136 1.49 13.57 -16.36
N ALA A 137 0.62 14.11 -17.21
CA ALA A 137 -0.23 15.24 -16.85
C ALA A 137 -1.32 14.85 -15.83
N PRO A 138 -1.57 15.66 -14.77
CA PRO A 138 -2.57 15.37 -13.75
C PRO A 138 -3.98 15.17 -14.31
N ALA A 139 -4.40 16.01 -15.26
CA ALA A 139 -5.69 15.89 -15.92
C ALA A 139 -5.81 14.58 -16.73
N ALA A 140 -4.74 14.16 -17.41
CA ALA A 140 -4.71 12.91 -18.16
C ALA A 140 -4.81 11.69 -17.23
N ARG A 141 -4.14 11.72 -16.06
CA ARG A 141 -4.29 10.66 -15.04
C ARG A 141 -5.71 10.57 -14.54
N MET A 142 -6.33 11.70 -14.21
CA MET A 142 -7.73 11.74 -13.78
C MET A 142 -8.67 11.15 -14.82
N TRP A 143 -8.55 11.60 -16.07
CA TRP A 143 -9.34 11.09 -17.18
C TRP A 143 -9.14 9.58 -17.38
N ALA A 144 -7.89 9.10 -17.39
CA ALA A 144 -7.59 7.68 -17.53
C ALA A 144 -8.19 6.83 -16.42
N CYS A 145 -8.19 7.32 -15.16
CA CYS A 145 -8.84 6.63 -14.05
C CYS A 145 -10.35 6.50 -14.29
N GLU A 146 -11.01 7.57 -14.72
CA GLU A 146 -12.45 7.54 -14.99
C GLU A 146 -12.82 6.59 -16.13
N GLN A 147 -12.02 6.58 -17.21
CA GLN A 147 -12.25 5.63 -18.31
C GLN A 147 -12.05 4.19 -17.83
N ALA A 148 -10.96 3.92 -17.10
CA ALA A 148 -10.71 2.59 -16.56
C ALA A 148 -11.84 2.10 -15.63
N LEU A 149 -12.41 2.98 -14.81
CA LEU A 149 -13.52 2.64 -13.91
C LEU A 149 -14.82 2.29 -14.67
N ARG A 150 -15.01 2.81 -15.90
CA ARG A 150 -16.17 2.52 -16.75
C ARG A 150 -16.01 1.22 -17.57
N CYS A 151 -14.79 0.69 -17.66
CA CYS A 151 -14.54 -0.53 -18.41
C CYS A 151 -15.06 -1.77 -17.66
N ALA A 152 -15.84 -2.61 -18.35
CA ALA A 152 -16.43 -3.81 -17.76
C ALA A 152 -15.38 -4.79 -17.22
N GLU A 153 -14.32 -5.04 -17.98
CA GLU A 153 -13.27 -6.02 -17.65
C GLU A 153 -12.27 -5.54 -16.59
N VAL A 154 -12.29 -4.25 -16.23
CA VAL A 154 -11.40 -3.73 -15.18
C VAL A 154 -11.89 -4.19 -13.82
N LEU A 155 -11.00 -4.77 -13.03
CA LEU A 155 -11.27 -5.24 -11.68
C LEU A 155 -10.89 -4.17 -10.65
N ALA A 156 -9.71 -3.59 -10.82
CA ALA A 156 -9.14 -2.63 -9.88
C ALA A 156 -8.39 -1.53 -10.61
N VAL A 157 -8.46 -0.31 -10.07
CA VAL A 157 -7.66 0.84 -10.51
C VAL A 157 -6.76 1.28 -9.36
N LEU A 158 -5.46 1.30 -9.60
CA LEU A 158 -4.44 1.85 -8.72
C LEU A 158 -3.95 3.15 -9.34
N ALA A 159 -4.24 4.28 -8.70
CA ALA A 159 -4.00 5.61 -9.25
C ALA A 159 -3.05 6.43 -8.36
N TRP A 160 -1.92 6.88 -8.91
CA TRP A 160 -1.00 7.81 -8.22
C TRP A 160 -1.35 9.25 -8.59
N LEU A 161 -2.13 9.88 -7.71
CA LEU A 161 -2.75 11.19 -7.93
C LEU A 161 -2.32 12.21 -6.85
N PRO A 162 -1.03 12.58 -6.78
CA PRO A 162 -0.52 13.43 -5.71
C PRO A 162 -1.19 14.82 -5.64
N GLN A 163 -1.71 15.30 -6.77
CA GLN A 163 -2.32 16.63 -6.92
C GLN A 163 -3.85 16.60 -6.97
N ALA A 164 -4.49 15.45 -6.75
CA ALA A 164 -5.94 15.34 -6.82
C ALA A 164 -6.62 16.24 -5.77
N ARG A 165 -7.60 17.03 -6.23
CA ARG A 165 -8.46 17.86 -5.39
C ARG A 165 -9.71 17.09 -4.96
N THR A 166 -10.40 17.57 -3.93
CA THR A 166 -11.58 16.91 -3.35
C THR A 166 -12.68 16.63 -4.38
N GLU A 167 -12.94 17.55 -5.31
CA GLU A 167 -13.97 17.36 -6.34
C GLU A 167 -13.62 16.27 -7.35
N GLN A 168 -12.34 16.20 -7.74
CA GLN A 168 -11.82 15.14 -8.61
C GLN A 168 -11.96 13.78 -7.93
N LEU A 169 -11.62 13.68 -6.64
CA LEU A 169 -11.81 12.46 -5.86
C LEU A 169 -13.30 12.09 -5.74
N ARG A 170 -14.20 13.08 -5.63
CA ARG A 170 -15.64 12.83 -5.55
C ARG A 170 -16.16 12.27 -6.88
N ARG A 171 -15.67 12.79 -8.01
CA ARG A 171 -15.97 12.26 -9.35
C ARG A 171 -15.51 10.81 -9.51
N LEU A 172 -14.31 10.47 -9.04
CA LEU A 172 -13.84 9.08 -9.03
C LEU A 172 -14.64 8.18 -8.09
N GLN A 173 -15.03 8.68 -6.91
CA GLN A 173 -15.89 7.95 -5.98
C GLN A 173 -17.26 7.63 -6.61
N MET A 174 -17.86 8.55 -7.36
CA MET A 174 -19.10 8.27 -8.10
C MET A 174 -18.85 7.19 -9.17
N ALA A 175 -17.84 7.37 -10.01
CA ALA A 175 -17.51 6.41 -11.07
C ALA A 175 -17.21 4.99 -10.55
N CYS A 176 -16.46 4.85 -9.44
CA CYS A 176 -16.20 3.53 -8.88
C CYS A 176 -17.46 2.91 -8.26
N SER A 177 -18.33 3.71 -7.64
CA SER A 177 -19.58 3.23 -7.04
C SER A 177 -20.57 2.75 -8.09
N GLU A 178 -20.72 3.47 -9.20
CA GLU A 178 -21.59 3.09 -10.32
C GLU A 178 -21.17 1.77 -10.97
N ASN A 179 -19.87 1.51 -11.04
CA ASN A 179 -19.31 0.36 -11.75
C ASN A 179 -18.81 -0.76 -10.81
N ALA A 180 -19.05 -0.64 -9.50
CA ALA A 180 -18.62 -1.58 -8.47
C ALA A 180 -17.14 -2.03 -8.61
N LYS A 181 -16.22 -1.07 -8.77
CA LYS A 181 -14.78 -1.34 -8.96
C LYS A 181 -13.99 -1.13 -7.67
N LEU A 182 -12.86 -1.84 -7.52
CA LEU A 182 -11.86 -1.49 -6.51
C LEU A 182 -11.09 -0.26 -6.96
N LEU A 183 -11.03 0.77 -6.12
CA LEU A 183 -10.28 1.99 -6.41
C LEU A 183 -9.34 2.34 -5.25
N PHE A 184 -8.05 2.34 -5.55
CA PHE A 184 -6.99 2.76 -4.63
C PHE A 184 -6.31 4.01 -5.18
N VAL A 185 -6.30 5.08 -4.38
CA VAL A 185 -5.68 6.35 -4.75
C VAL A 185 -4.49 6.63 -3.84
N MET A 186 -3.30 6.64 -4.42
CA MET A 186 -2.04 6.92 -3.76
C MET A 186 -1.81 8.42 -3.74
N ARG A 187 -1.59 8.96 -2.53
CA ARG A 187 -1.36 10.39 -2.29
C ARG A 187 -0.23 10.61 -1.28
N PRO A 188 0.39 11.80 -1.28
CA PRO A 188 1.41 12.15 -0.31
C PRO A 188 0.85 12.18 1.12
N ALA A 189 1.68 11.85 2.11
CA ALA A 189 1.32 11.88 3.54
C ALA A 189 0.78 13.25 4.00
N GLN A 190 1.25 14.34 3.37
CA GLN A 190 0.79 15.71 3.60
C GLN A 190 -0.71 15.89 3.34
N ALA A 191 -1.34 15.03 2.53
CA ALA A 191 -2.78 15.08 2.29
C ALA A 191 -3.63 14.59 3.47
N ARG A 192 -3.02 14.12 4.57
CA ARG A 192 -3.69 13.59 5.77
C ARG A 192 -4.75 14.54 6.33
N THR A 193 -4.45 15.83 6.41
CA THR A 193 -5.36 16.84 6.96
C THR A 193 -6.40 17.34 5.96
N GLY A 194 -6.22 17.05 4.67
CA GLY A 194 -7.14 17.47 3.62
C GLY A 194 -8.47 16.72 3.65
N ALA A 195 -9.54 17.43 3.28
CA ALA A 195 -10.86 16.82 3.09
C ALA A 195 -10.82 15.76 1.99
N SER A 196 -11.58 14.67 2.18
CA SER A 196 -11.61 13.57 1.22
C SER A 196 -12.94 12.81 1.26
N PRO A 197 -13.51 12.45 0.09
CA PRO A 197 -14.70 11.62 -0.01
C PRO A 197 -14.42 10.14 0.27
N ALA A 198 -13.15 9.73 0.39
CA ALA A 198 -12.76 8.34 0.62
C ALA A 198 -13.50 7.73 1.82
N VAL A 199 -13.98 6.49 1.70
CA VAL A 199 -14.61 5.78 2.83
C VAL A 199 -13.57 5.20 3.79
N LEU A 200 -12.35 4.99 3.28
CA LEU A 200 -11.21 4.45 4.00
C LEU A 200 -9.96 5.26 3.65
N ARG A 201 -9.23 5.73 4.66
CA ARG A 201 -7.94 6.42 4.49
C ARG A 201 -6.91 5.75 5.39
N LEU A 202 -5.81 5.32 4.78
CA LEU A 202 -4.71 4.66 5.46
C LEU A 202 -3.44 5.49 5.29
N LEU A 203 -2.70 5.74 6.36
CA LEU A 203 -1.30 6.17 6.27
C LEU A 203 -0.42 4.94 6.37
N VAL A 204 0.47 4.78 5.39
CA VAL A 204 1.33 3.60 5.24
C VAL A 204 2.78 4.05 5.31
N ALA A 205 3.50 3.45 6.26
CA ALA A 205 4.94 3.58 6.40
C ALA A 205 5.59 2.20 6.42
N LEU A 206 6.88 2.17 6.14
CA LEU A 206 7.70 0.99 6.41
C LEU A 206 7.97 0.95 7.92
N GLU A 207 7.95 -0.25 8.49
CA GLU A 207 8.38 -0.47 9.87
C GLU A 207 9.86 -0.09 10.04
N PRO A 208 10.22 0.76 11.03
CA PRO A 208 11.60 1.12 11.29
C PRO A 208 12.46 -0.10 11.63
N GLY A 209 13.56 -0.30 10.91
CA GLY A 209 14.49 -1.43 11.15
C GLY A 209 13.94 -2.81 10.74
N GLY A 210 12.74 -2.85 10.18
CA GLY A 210 12.09 -4.07 9.72
C GLY A 210 11.69 -3.99 8.24
N ASP A 211 11.04 -5.07 7.81
CA ASP A 211 10.43 -5.13 6.48
C ASP A 211 8.91 -5.01 6.54
N GLY A 212 8.30 -4.92 7.73
CA GLY A 212 6.86 -4.78 7.89
C GLY A 212 6.30 -3.46 7.35
N LEU A 213 4.99 -3.40 7.21
CA LEU A 213 4.26 -2.15 7.03
C LEU A 213 3.62 -1.74 8.35
N GLN A 214 3.78 -0.46 8.69
CA GLN A 214 3.00 0.17 9.74
C GLN A 214 1.83 0.92 9.09
N LEU A 215 0.61 0.57 9.48
CA LEU A 215 -0.62 1.18 8.98
C LEU A 215 -1.32 1.98 10.08
N GLU A 216 -1.59 3.25 9.82
CA GLU A 216 -2.48 4.06 10.65
C GLU A 216 -3.81 4.27 9.92
N VAL A 217 -4.93 3.90 10.55
CA VAL A 217 -6.26 4.08 9.96
C VAL A 217 -6.77 5.47 10.30
N LEU A 218 -6.66 6.38 9.33
CA LEU A 218 -7.05 7.79 9.50
C LEU A 218 -8.56 8.00 9.39
N LYS A 219 -9.24 7.17 8.58
CA LYS A 219 -10.69 7.23 8.37
C LYS A 219 -11.20 5.84 8.06
N ARG A 220 -12.26 5.42 8.75
CA ARG A 220 -13.07 4.23 8.44
C ARG A 220 -14.49 4.44 8.97
N ARG A 221 -15.44 3.62 8.53
CA ARG A 221 -16.78 3.56 9.16
C ARG A 221 -16.71 2.65 10.39
N GLY A 222 -16.71 3.22 11.59
CA GLY A 222 -16.49 2.44 12.80
C GLY A 222 -15.99 3.32 13.94
N PRO A 223 -15.81 2.73 15.14
CA PRO A 223 -15.04 3.36 16.19
C PRO A 223 -13.64 3.69 15.67
N PRO A 224 -13.01 4.76 16.19
CA PRO A 224 -11.64 5.11 15.82
C PRO A 224 -10.70 3.93 16.09
N CYS A 225 -9.73 3.72 15.20
CA CYS A 225 -8.65 2.78 15.42
C CYS A 225 -7.46 3.58 15.95
N ALA A 226 -7.26 3.58 17.27
CA ALA A 226 -6.21 4.36 17.89
C ALA A 226 -4.80 3.74 17.70
N GLN A 227 -4.73 2.44 17.48
CA GLN A 227 -3.47 1.70 17.39
C GLN A 227 -3.06 1.49 15.93
N ALA A 228 -1.80 1.79 15.62
CA ALA A 228 -1.21 1.44 14.33
C ALA A 228 -1.11 -0.10 14.18
N LEU A 229 -1.49 -0.60 13.01
CA LEU A 229 -1.43 -2.02 12.68
C LEU A 229 -0.06 -2.35 12.09
N GLN A 230 0.51 -3.48 12.52
CA GLN A 230 1.73 -4.02 11.93
C GLN A 230 1.36 -5.15 10.97
N ILE A 231 1.73 -4.98 9.70
CA ILE A 231 1.49 -5.97 8.65
C ILE A 231 2.83 -6.55 8.21
N PRO A 232 3.04 -7.88 8.30
CA PRO A 232 4.26 -8.49 7.80
C PRO A 232 4.32 -8.36 6.28
N ALA A 233 5.38 -7.78 5.73
CA ALA A 233 5.50 -7.63 4.28
C ALA A 233 6.22 -8.79 3.58
N ARG A 234 6.96 -9.62 4.33
CA ARG A 234 7.71 -10.74 3.77
C ARG A 234 6.80 -11.95 3.59
N ASN A 235 6.97 -12.65 2.46
CA ASN A 235 6.48 -14.02 2.35
C ASN A 235 7.06 -14.84 3.52
N GLY A 236 6.21 -15.61 4.21
CA GLY A 236 6.62 -16.42 5.37
C GLY A 236 7.82 -17.33 5.11
N ARG A 237 8.00 -17.83 3.88
CA ARG A 237 9.17 -18.61 3.49
C ARG A 237 10.46 -17.79 3.52
N LEU A 238 10.45 -16.59 2.96
CA LEU A 238 11.62 -15.70 2.97
C LEU A 238 11.94 -15.24 4.40
N ALA A 239 10.91 -14.92 5.19
CA ALA A 239 11.09 -14.60 6.60
C ALA A 239 11.76 -15.74 7.37
N ALA A 240 11.31 -16.98 7.17
CA ALA A 240 11.90 -18.17 7.78
C ALA A 240 13.36 -18.41 7.34
N LEU A 241 13.66 -18.21 6.04
CA LEU A 241 15.03 -18.32 5.52
C LEU A 241 15.96 -17.27 6.11
N LEU A 242 15.52 -16.01 6.21
CA LEU A 242 16.32 -14.93 6.78
C LEU A 242 16.53 -15.11 8.28
N ALA A 243 15.50 -15.52 9.02
CA ALA A 243 15.62 -15.86 10.44
C ALA A 243 16.63 -17.00 10.65
N SER A 244 16.59 -18.03 9.80
CA SER A 244 17.54 -19.13 9.82
C SER A 244 18.98 -18.68 9.51
N SER A 245 19.14 -17.75 8.55
CA SER A 245 20.44 -17.18 8.18
C SER A 245 21.04 -16.35 9.32
N GLN A 246 20.23 -15.48 9.94
CA GLN A 246 20.63 -14.66 11.09
C GLN A 246 21.01 -15.52 12.29
N ALA A 247 20.25 -16.58 12.59
CA ALA A 247 20.59 -17.52 13.66
C ALA A 247 21.94 -18.21 13.43
N ARG A 248 22.28 -18.54 12.17
CA ARG A 248 23.60 -19.09 11.81
C ARG A 248 24.71 -18.06 11.94
N ALA A 249 24.46 -16.81 11.55
CA ALA A 249 25.44 -15.72 11.67
C ALA A 249 25.76 -15.39 13.13
N GLY A 250 24.74 -15.37 14.00
CA GLY A 250 24.91 -15.16 15.45
C GLY A 250 25.69 -16.29 16.13
N ARG A 251 25.48 -17.55 15.71
CA ARG A 251 26.26 -18.70 16.21
C ARG A 251 27.75 -18.65 15.81
N ARG A 252 28.08 -18.02 14.68
CA ARG A 252 29.49 -17.84 14.25
C ARG A 252 30.21 -16.72 15.00
N HIS A 253 29.49 -15.79 15.62
CA HIS A 253 30.04 -14.65 16.37
C HIS A 253 29.99 -14.81 17.89
N SER A 254 29.62 -15.99 18.40
CA SER A 254 29.79 -16.26 19.83
C SER A 254 31.29 -16.45 20.08
N PRO A 255 31.97 -15.55 20.83
CA PRO A 255 33.36 -15.78 21.19
C PRO A 255 33.38 -17.04 22.06
N VAL A 256 34.04 -18.09 21.58
CA VAL A 256 34.44 -19.21 22.43
C VAL A 256 35.38 -18.60 23.46
N VAL A 257 34.87 -18.30 24.65
CA VAL A 257 35.73 -18.02 25.81
C VAL A 257 36.38 -19.36 26.12
N PRO A 258 37.71 -19.52 25.93
CA PRO A 258 38.35 -20.77 26.29
C PRO A 258 38.22 -20.92 27.81
N ALA A 259 37.57 -21.99 28.24
CA ALA A 259 37.59 -22.39 29.64
C ALA A 259 39.05 -22.70 29.99
N VAL A 260 39.68 -21.80 30.73
CA VAL A 260 41.01 -22.03 31.27
C VAL A 260 40.85 -23.08 32.37
N ALA A 261 41.20 -24.32 32.05
CA ALA A 261 41.38 -25.37 33.04
C ALA A 261 42.53 -24.94 33.95
N GLY A 262 42.22 -24.67 35.20
CA GLY A 262 43.22 -24.42 36.23
C GLY A 262 43.87 -25.74 36.60
N ASP A 263 45.08 -25.97 36.07
CA ASP A 263 46.04 -26.88 36.69
C ASP A 263 47.16 -26.02 37.28
N GLY A 264 47.23 -26.02 38.61
CA GLY A 264 48.34 -25.46 39.34
C GLY A 264 49.55 -26.37 39.25
N LEU A 265 50.75 -25.81 39.09
CA LEU A 265 51.95 -26.32 39.74
C LEU A 265 53.03 -25.23 39.85
N ALA A 266 53.38 -24.95 41.11
CA ALA A 266 54.69 -24.67 41.69
C ALA A 266 55.66 -23.62 41.09
N ALA A 267 56.04 -22.71 42.00
CA ALA A 267 57.13 -21.75 42.00
C ALA A 267 58.55 -22.32 41.79
N CYS A 268 59.43 -21.51 41.21
CA CYS A 268 60.74 -21.07 41.76
C CYS A 268 61.38 -20.10 40.73
N GLY A 269 61.58 -18.81 41.04
CA GLY A 269 62.83 -18.32 41.61
C GLY A 269 63.10 -16.86 41.18
N ASP A 270 63.37 -16.02 42.17
CA ASP A 270 63.96 -14.66 42.17
C ASP A 270 65.17 -14.49 41.22
N MET A 271 65.64 -13.34 40.69
CA MET A 271 65.49 -11.87 40.89
C MET A 271 66.29 -11.19 39.70
N PRO A 272 66.74 -9.91 39.71
CA PRO A 272 66.09 -8.74 39.14
C PRO A 272 66.88 -7.97 38.05
N GLY A 273 66.21 -7.01 37.39
CA GLY A 273 66.82 -5.74 36.97
C GLY A 273 67.35 -5.63 35.53
N LEU A 274 66.68 -4.82 34.71
CA LEU A 274 67.32 -3.77 33.90
C LEU A 274 66.27 -2.75 33.42
N GLN A 275 66.65 -1.47 33.51
CA GLN A 275 65.86 -0.26 33.26
C GLN A 275 65.55 -0.01 31.76
N PRO A 276 64.55 0.83 31.44
CA PRO A 276 64.04 1.04 30.08
C PRO A 276 64.90 2.02 29.27
N PHE A 277 65.15 1.71 28.00
CA PHE A 277 65.78 2.62 27.04
C PHE A 277 64.76 3.62 26.46
N ALA A 278 65.24 4.87 26.36
CA ALA A 278 64.50 6.06 26.01
C ALA A 278 64.21 6.24 24.51
N ARG A 279 63.27 7.18 24.27
CA ARG A 279 62.79 7.72 23.00
C ARG A 279 63.89 8.28 22.08
N VAL A 280 63.67 8.10 20.78
CA VAL A 280 64.09 8.97 19.66
C VAL A 280 62.93 8.89 18.66
N GLY A 281 62.38 9.92 18.05
CA GLY A 281 62.64 11.35 17.94
C GLY A 281 61.67 11.86 16.85
N ASP A 282 61.17 13.08 17.05
CA ASP A 282 60.15 13.76 16.24
C ASP A 282 60.54 14.02 14.77
N ALA A 283 59.52 14.46 14.04
CA ALA A 283 59.52 15.33 12.85
C ALA A 283 59.52 14.65 11.47
N LEU A 284 58.44 14.84 10.71
CA LEU A 284 58.29 16.04 9.86
C LEU A 284 56.89 16.11 9.23
N ASP A 285 56.19 17.18 9.60
CA ASP A 285 55.04 17.75 8.91
C ASP A 285 55.42 18.35 7.54
N SER A 286 54.38 18.56 6.73
CA SER A 286 54.27 19.52 5.61
C SER A 286 54.75 19.08 4.23
N LEU A 287 53.78 18.95 3.31
CA LEU A 287 53.67 19.86 2.15
C LEU A 287 52.30 19.71 1.48
N ALA A 288 51.42 20.66 1.78
CA ALA A 288 50.33 21.08 0.92
C ALA A 288 50.71 22.43 0.31
N GLY A 289 50.50 22.62 -1.01
CA GLY A 289 50.33 23.95 -1.59
C GLY A 289 51.12 24.26 -2.88
N ALA A 290 50.34 24.55 -3.93
CA ALA A 290 50.62 25.41 -5.09
C ALA A 290 51.48 24.87 -6.25
N ALA A 291 50.79 24.37 -7.27
CA ALA A 291 50.90 24.82 -8.66
C ALA A 291 49.59 24.51 -9.40
#